data_AF-K2CMN8-F1
#
_entry.id   AF-K2CMN8-F1
#
_cell.length_a   1.000
_cell.length_b   1.000
_cell.length_c   1.000
_cell.angle_alpha   90.00
_cell.angle_beta   90.00
_cell.angle_gamma   90.00
#
_symmetry.space_group_name_H-M   'P 1'
#
loop_
_entity.id
_entity.type
_entity.pdbx_description
1 polymer ?
#
loop_
_entity_poly.entity_id
_entity_poly.type
_entity_poly.pdbx_seq_one_letter_code
_entity_poly.pdbx_strand_id
1 'polypeptide(L)'
;MAKKIAFGSNHVVIDIPWGNSTKVKKLSQAEILKEKFEKLAKKFGIKMTVLIHKTEEPAGRGIGPVLETKESLMVLEQDEKRAMDLEARSINLAGALLELCLKDSSKEQRESIRKTYKNGASWATSILTSGLALSKMKEIIKAQGGDPNVKSQDLLPGKYSFVVRAKNKGKIESFNIRNISAIARILGSPKIKTAGIYLNKKIGEPIEKGEVICTFYTQNMYNLKEAKDSLSNLPLFKL
;
A
#
# COMPACT_ATOMS: atom_id res chain seq x y z
N MET A 1 -12.30 6.64 14.73
CA MET A 1 -13.05 7.89 14.45
C MET A 1 -12.60 9.09 15.26
N ALA A 2 -12.32 8.96 16.58
CA ALA A 2 -11.93 10.09 17.45
C ALA A 2 -10.92 11.07 16.82
N LYS A 3 -9.78 10.58 16.30
CA LYS A 3 -8.79 11.45 15.63
C LYS A 3 -9.34 12.20 14.41
N LYS A 4 -10.16 11.54 13.58
CA LYS A 4 -10.73 12.17 12.36
C LYS A 4 -11.72 13.27 12.70
N ILE A 5 -12.48 13.08 13.77
CA ILE A 5 -13.38 14.11 14.32
C ILE A 5 -12.57 15.28 14.88
N ALA A 6 -11.52 15.00 15.68
CA ALA A 6 -10.68 16.04 16.25
C ALA A 6 -9.96 16.90 15.20
N PHE A 7 -9.58 16.32 14.06
CA PHE A 7 -9.00 17.06 12.93
C PHE A 7 -10.04 17.76 12.03
N GLY A 8 -11.34 17.71 12.36
CA GLY A 8 -12.40 18.38 11.59
C GLY A 8 -12.66 17.76 10.21
N SER A 9 -12.33 16.48 10.01
CA SER A 9 -12.58 15.81 8.71
C SER A 9 -14.09 15.70 8.45
N ASN A 10 -14.56 16.30 7.35
CA ASN A 10 -15.98 16.29 6.95
C ASN A 10 -16.33 15.14 5.99
N HIS A 11 -15.38 14.68 5.18
CA HIS A 11 -15.51 13.57 4.24
C HIS A 11 -14.42 12.53 4.54
N VAL A 12 -14.81 11.26 4.70
CA VAL A 12 -13.88 10.19 5.06
C VAL A 12 -14.15 8.94 4.24
N VAL A 13 -13.09 8.40 3.61
CA VAL A 13 -13.10 7.04 3.08
C VAL A 13 -12.39 6.12 4.06
N ILE A 14 -13.03 5.01 4.42
CA ILE A 14 -12.41 3.96 5.24
C ILE A 14 -12.11 2.76 4.34
N ASP A 15 -10.89 2.27 4.43
CA ASP A 15 -10.44 1.08 3.72
C ASP A 15 -10.40 -0.13 4.66
N ILE A 16 -11.18 -1.17 4.36
CA ILE A 16 -11.28 -2.39 5.16
C ILE A 16 -10.78 -3.58 4.32
N PRO A 17 -9.48 -3.93 4.42
CA PRO A 17 -8.99 -5.19 3.88
C PRO A 17 -9.52 -6.36 4.72
N TRP A 18 -9.98 -7.43 4.07
CA TRP A 18 -10.32 -8.69 4.71
C TRP A 18 -9.57 -9.88 4.10
N GLY A 19 -9.31 -10.90 4.90
CA GLY A 19 -8.61 -12.11 4.47
C GLY A 19 -7.85 -12.79 5.59
N ASN A 20 -7.37 -14.01 5.33
CA ASN A 20 -6.74 -14.88 6.32
C ASN A 20 -5.56 -14.24 7.06
N SER A 21 -4.84 -13.34 6.38
CA SER A 21 -3.64 -12.69 6.91
C SER A 21 -3.87 -11.25 7.38
N THR A 22 -5.09 -10.71 7.27
CA THR A 22 -5.44 -9.34 7.70
C THR A 22 -6.06 -9.32 9.11
N LYS A 23 -6.40 -8.14 9.64
CA LYS A 23 -7.11 -8.05 10.93
C LYS A 23 -8.55 -8.57 10.85
N VAL A 24 -9.21 -8.42 9.70
CA VAL A 24 -10.60 -8.83 9.47
C VAL A 24 -10.61 -10.13 8.67
N LYS A 25 -11.01 -11.25 9.27
CA LYS A 25 -10.80 -12.57 8.63
C LYS A 25 -11.88 -12.93 7.63
N LYS A 26 -13.11 -12.46 7.86
CA LYS A 26 -14.30 -12.80 7.07
C LYS A 26 -14.97 -11.56 6.52
N LEU A 27 -15.56 -11.68 5.33
CA LEU A 27 -16.36 -10.61 4.72
C LEU A 27 -17.49 -10.13 5.65
N SER A 28 -18.19 -11.06 6.32
CA SER A 28 -19.25 -10.71 7.28
C SER A 28 -18.77 -9.81 8.43
N GLN A 29 -17.53 -9.98 8.90
CA GLN A 29 -16.95 -9.10 9.91
C GLN A 29 -16.64 -7.71 9.35
N ALA A 30 -16.23 -7.62 8.08
CA ALA A 30 -15.99 -6.35 7.40
C ALA A 30 -17.28 -5.54 7.23
N GLU A 31 -18.38 -6.19 6.85
CA GLU A 31 -19.70 -5.55 6.72
C GLU A 31 -20.22 -5.02 8.06
N ILE A 32 -20.08 -5.80 9.14
CA ILE A 32 -20.43 -5.33 10.50
C ILE A 32 -19.60 -4.10 10.89
N LEU A 33 -18.31 -4.06 10.53
CA LEU A 33 -17.46 -2.89 10.81
C LEU A 33 -17.87 -1.69 9.99
N LYS A 34 -18.21 -1.87 8.72
CA LYS A 34 -18.74 -0.81 7.84
C LYS A 34 -19.97 -0.16 8.44
N GLU A 35 -20.99 -0.94 8.83
CA GLU A 35 -22.21 -0.41 9.45
C GLU A 35 -21.91 0.38 10.72
N LYS A 36 -20.99 -0.11 11.56
CA LYS A 36 -20.56 0.58 12.79
C LYS A 36 -19.88 1.92 12.46
N PHE A 37 -19.01 1.97 11.47
CA PHE A 37 -18.34 3.19 11.04
C PHE A 37 -19.32 4.21 10.47
N GLU A 38 -20.23 3.78 9.60
CA GLU A 38 -21.24 4.66 8.98
C GLU A 38 -22.22 5.22 10.02
N LYS A 39 -22.69 4.37 10.95
CA LYS A 39 -23.54 4.80 12.08
C LYS A 39 -22.84 5.85 12.95
N LEU A 40 -21.55 5.66 13.21
CA LEU A 40 -20.77 6.61 14.00
C LEU A 40 -20.52 7.91 13.23
N ALA A 41 -20.18 7.84 11.94
CA ALA A 41 -19.97 9.01 11.09
C ALA A 41 -21.22 9.90 11.03
N LYS A 42 -22.41 9.28 10.88
CA LYS A 42 -23.70 9.99 10.89
C LYS A 42 -23.93 10.79 12.17
N LYS A 43 -23.55 10.26 13.35
CA LYS A 43 -23.67 10.98 14.63
C LYS A 43 -22.81 12.24 14.71
N PHE A 44 -21.72 12.31 13.96
CA PHE A 44 -20.80 13.45 13.92
C PHE A 44 -20.95 14.28 12.65
N GLY A 45 -21.99 14.05 11.84
CA GLY A 45 -22.19 14.77 10.57
C GLY A 45 -21.13 14.51 9.51
N ILE A 46 -20.33 13.45 9.65
CA ILE A 46 -19.25 13.11 8.72
C ILE A 46 -19.84 12.30 7.55
N LYS A 47 -19.62 12.75 6.32
CA LYS A 47 -19.92 11.99 5.11
C LYS A 47 -18.89 10.88 4.98
N MET A 48 -19.34 9.64 4.82
CA MET A 48 -18.44 8.49 4.81
C MET A 48 -18.76 7.52 3.68
N THR A 49 -17.71 6.88 3.17
CA THR A 49 -17.81 5.68 2.35
C THR A 49 -16.80 4.66 2.85
N VAL A 50 -17.20 3.39 2.91
CA VAL A 50 -16.32 2.29 3.31
C VAL A 50 -16.07 1.39 2.12
N LEU A 51 -14.81 1.18 1.78
CA LEU A 51 -14.37 0.24 0.75
C LEU A 51 -13.94 -1.06 1.42
N ILE A 52 -14.60 -2.16 1.08
CA ILE A 52 -14.26 -3.50 1.56
C ILE A 52 -13.63 -4.26 0.40
N HIS A 53 -12.45 -4.84 0.61
CA HIS A 53 -11.78 -5.62 -0.42
C HIS A 53 -11.01 -6.79 0.18
N LYS A 54 -10.90 -7.89 -0.58
CA LYS A 54 -10.13 -9.06 -0.17
C LYS A 54 -8.64 -8.74 -0.34
N THR A 55 -7.82 -9.11 0.65
CA THR A 55 -6.36 -8.91 0.62
C THR A 55 -5.67 -10.20 0.98
N GLU A 56 -4.96 -10.78 0.01
CA GLU A 56 -4.26 -12.06 0.14
C GLU A 56 -2.74 -11.89 0.11
N GLU A 57 -2.26 -10.77 -0.41
CA GLU A 57 -0.85 -10.39 -0.46
C GLU A 57 -0.66 -8.91 -0.11
N PRO A 58 0.58 -8.48 0.23
CA PRO A 58 0.89 -7.07 0.40
C PRO A 58 0.61 -6.28 -0.88
N ALA A 59 0.16 -5.03 -0.74
CA ALA A 59 0.08 -4.11 -1.87
C ALA A 59 1.49 -3.67 -2.25
N GLY A 60 1.80 -3.66 -3.54
CA GLY A 60 3.17 -3.46 -4.01
C GLY A 60 4.06 -4.67 -3.74
N ARG A 61 5.37 -4.45 -3.76
CA ARG A 61 6.40 -5.46 -3.57
C ARG A 61 7.29 -5.17 -2.36
N GLY A 62 7.39 -3.92 -1.93
CA GLY A 62 8.22 -3.46 -0.84
C GLY A 62 7.51 -3.52 0.51
N ILE A 63 8.21 -4.07 1.51
CA ILE A 63 7.79 -4.08 2.91
C ILE A 63 8.92 -3.45 3.72
N GLY A 64 8.65 -2.33 4.38
CA GLY A 64 9.62 -1.54 5.14
C GLY A 64 9.71 -0.10 4.63
N PRO A 65 10.07 0.88 5.49
CA PRO A 65 9.82 2.29 5.21
C PRO A 65 10.40 2.81 3.90
N VAL A 66 11.68 2.53 3.61
CA VAL A 66 12.32 3.00 2.37
C VAL A 66 11.76 2.28 1.14
N LEU A 67 11.49 0.98 1.22
CA LEU A 67 10.94 0.21 0.10
C LEU A 67 9.52 0.66 -0.24
N GLU A 68 8.66 0.85 0.77
CA GLU A 68 7.29 1.35 0.60
C GLU A 68 7.26 2.78 0.06
N THR A 69 8.15 3.65 0.55
CA THR A 69 8.27 5.04 0.06
C THR A 69 8.75 5.06 -1.38
N LYS A 70 9.73 4.22 -1.74
CA LYS A 70 10.24 4.07 -3.09
C LYS A 70 9.14 3.69 -4.07
N GLU A 71 8.34 2.67 -3.76
CA GLU A 71 7.22 2.28 -4.63
C GLU A 71 6.13 3.33 -4.72
N SER A 72 5.83 4.01 -3.60
CA SER A 72 4.85 5.11 -3.61
C SER A 72 5.30 6.26 -4.52
N LEU A 73 6.60 6.61 -4.48
CA LEU A 73 7.17 7.59 -5.40
C LEU A 73 7.16 7.09 -6.84
N MET A 74 7.50 5.82 -7.11
CA MET A 74 7.41 5.25 -8.47
C MET A 74 5.99 5.36 -9.06
N VAL A 75 4.96 5.17 -8.23
CA VAL A 75 3.57 5.39 -8.66
C VAL A 75 3.32 6.85 -9.02
N LEU A 76 3.73 7.79 -8.18
CA LEU A 76 3.57 9.22 -8.44
C LEU A 76 4.39 9.71 -9.64
N GLU A 77 5.60 9.18 -9.81
CA GLU A 77 6.52 9.46 -10.93
C GLU A 77 6.07 8.81 -12.24
N GLN A 78 5.04 7.95 -12.21
CA GLN A 78 4.62 7.13 -13.35
C GLN A 78 5.76 6.30 -13.95
N ASP A 79 6.63 5.77 -13.09
CA ASP A 79 7.71 4.87 -13.48
C ASP A 79 7.14 3.60 -14.13
N GLU A 80 7.83 3.06 -15.14
CA GLU A 80 7.39 1.86 -15.86
C GLU A 80 7.38 0.61 -14.98
N LYS A 81 8.21 0.57 -13.93
CA LYS A 81 8.34 -0.54 -12.99
C LYS A 81 7.45 -0.40 -11.76
N ARG A 82 6.62 0.64 -11.71
CA ARG A 82 5.73 0.88 -10.57
C ARG A 82 4.77 -0.30 -10.34
N ALA A 83 4.39 -0.48 -9.08
CA ALA A 83 3.46 -1.54 -8.72
C ALA A 83 2.01 -1.17 -9.13
N MET A 84 1.51 -1.82 -10.18
CA MET A 84 0.17 -1.55 -10.72
C MET A 84 -0.97 -1.85 -9.73
N ASP A 85 -0.80 -2.81 -8.82
CA ASP A 85 -1.77 -3.10 -7.76
C ASP A 85 -1.85 -1.97 -6.73
N LEU A 86 -0.70 -1.39 -6.37
CA LEU A 86 -0.62 -0.21 -5.50
C LEU A 86 -1.25 1.02 -6.17
N GLU A 87 -0.97 1.24 -7.46
CA GLU A 87 -1.60 2.31 -8.25
C GLU A 87 -3.12 2.16 -8.29
N ALA A 88 -3.61 0.98 -8.70
CA ALA A 88 -5.05 0.72 -8.81
C ALA A 88 -5.77 0.92 -7.46
N ARG A 89 -5.18 0.45 -6.35
CA ARG A 89 -5.75 0.66 -5.02
C ARG A 89 -5.76 2.14 -4.62
N SER A 90 -4.69 2.87 -4.94
CA SER A 90 -4.58 4.31 -4.66
C SER A 90 -5.62 5.12 -5.45
N ILE A 91 -5.80 4.80 -6.73
CA ILE A 91 -6.84 5.39 -7.60
C ILE A 91 -8.24 5.09 -7.05
N ASN A 92 -8.51 3.86 -6.63
CA ASN A 92 -9.81 3.50 -6.06
C ASN A 92 -10.14 4.30 -4.79
N LEU A 93 -9.17 4.46 -3.88
CA LEU A 93 -9.35 5.23 -2.66
C LEU A 93 -9.52 6.73 -2.95
N ALA A 94 -8.65 7.30 -3.79
CA ALA A 94 -8.73 8.70 -4.17
C ALA A 94 -10.04 9.01 -4.93
N GLY A 95 -10.42 8.15 -5.88
CA GLY A 95 -11.64 8.29 -6.66
C GLY A 95 -12.90 8.19 -5.79
N ALA A 96 -12.93 7.29 -4.81
CA ALA A 96 -14.03 7.22 -3.85
C ALA A 96 -14.15 8.49 -3.01
N LEU A 97 -13.02 9.10 -2.60
CA LEU A 97 -13.03 10.36 -1.87
C LEU A 97 -13.52 11.51 -2.75
N LEU A 98 -13.05 11.59 -3.99
CA LEU A 98 -13.49 12.60 -4.96
C LEU A 98 -15.01 12.49 -5.23
N GLU A 99 -15.53 11.28 -5.45
CA GLU A 99 -16.98 11.06 -5.59
C GLU A 99 -17.76 11.46 -4.34
N LEU A 100 -17.23 11.15 -3.16
CA LEU A 100 -17.87 11.50 -1.89
C LEU A 100 -17.99 13.02 -1.74
N CYS A 101 -16.94 13.77 -2.10
CA CYS A 101 -16.95 15.23 -2.11
C CYS A 101 -17.87 15.81 -3.21
N LEU A 102 -17.87 15.24 -4.43
CA LEU A 102 -18.74 15.70 -5.52
C LEU A 102 -20.24 15.51 -5.21
N LYS A 103 -20.59 14.48 -4.43
CA LYS A 103 -21.96 14.30 -3.96
C LYS A 103 -22.44 15.42 -3.03
N ASP A 104 -21.51 16.08 -2.33
CA ASP A 104 -21.77 17.20 -1.43
C ASP A 104 -21.54 18.58 -2.11
N SER A 105 -21.06 18.59 -3.36
CA SER A 105 -20.85 19.82 -4.16
C SER A 105 -22.11 20.31 -4.87
N SER A 106 -22.05 21.51 -5.49
CA SER A 106 -23.16 22.03 -6.31
C SER A 106 -23.45 21.12 -7.52
N LYS A 107 -24.68 21.22 -8.05
CA LYS A 107 -25.12 20.43 -9.21
C LYS A 107 -24.26 20.75 -10.44
N GLU A 108 -23.98 22.04 -10.66
CA GLU A 108 -23.20 22.55 -11.79
C GLU A 108 -21.77 22.01 -11.76
N GLN A 109 -21.12 22.03 -10.59
CA GLN A 109 -19.77 21.47 -10.42
C GLN A 109 -19.76 19.97 -10.69
N ARG A 110 -20.75 19.24 -10.16
CA ARG A 110 -20.86 17.79 -10.34
C ARG A 110 -21.05 17.41 -11.81
N GLU A 111 -21.92 18.11 -12.53
CA GLU A 111 -22.18 17.87 -13.94
C GLU A 111 -20.97 18.20 -14.82
N SER A 112 -20.30 19.32 -14.55
CA SER A 112 -19.08 19.71 -15.25
C SER A 112 -17.96 18.67 -15.11
N ILE A 113 -17.69 18.24 -13.87
CA ILE A 113 -16.67 17.21 -13.59
C ILE A 113 -17.06 15.87 -14.21
N ARG A 114 -18.34 15.48 -14.17
CA ARG A 114 -18.80 14.24 -14.83
C ARG A 114 -18.70 14.29 -16.35
N LYS A 115 -18.94 15.44 -16.97
CA LYS A 115 -18.77 15.60 -18.43
C LYS A 115 -17.31 15.39 -18.85
N THR A 116 -16.36 15.88 -18.05
CA THR A 116 -14.93 15.80 -18.35
C THR A 116 -14.33 14.43 -18.00
N TYR A 117 -14.58 13.92 -16.79
CA TYR A 117 -13.88 12.76 -16.25
C TYR A 117 -14.75 11.50 -16.12
N LYS A 118 -16.07 11.60 -16.34
CA LYS A 118 -17.07 10.51 -16.21
C LYS A 118 -17.32 10.04 -14.77
N ASN A 119 -16.27 9.68 -14.03
CA ASN A 119 -16.34 9.24 -12.63
C ASN A 119 -15.06 9.59 -11.85
N GLY A 120 -15.10 9.44 -10.53
CA GLY A 120 -13.98 9.80 -9.65
C GLY A 120 -12.72 8.96 -9.85
N ALA A 121 -12.83 7.68 -10.26
CA ALA A 121 -11.64 6.87 -10.55
C ALA A 121 -10.90 7.43 -11.78
N SER A 122 -11.60 7.70 -12.87
CA SER A 122 -11.04 8.35 -14.06
C SER A 122 -10.52 9.75 -13.77
N TRP A 123 -11.17 10.51 -12.88
CA TRP A 123 -10.64 11.79 -12.40
C TRP A 123 -9.32 11.61 -11.62
N ALA A 124 -9.27 10.70 -10.66
CA ALA A 124 -8.05 10.39 -9.92
C ALA A 124 -6.91 9.90 -10.82
N THR A 125 -7.21 9.04 -11.80
CA THR A 125 -6.24 8.61 -12.82
C THR A 125 -5.69 9.81 -13.58
N SER A 126 -6.55 10.73 -14.05
CA SER A 126 -6.08 11.92 -14.76
C SER A 126 -5.16 12.82 -13.93
N ILE A 127 -5.41 12.95 -12.62
CA ILE A 127 -4.56 13.72 -11.68
C ILE A 127 -3.20 13.03 -11.49
N LEU A 128 -3.20 11.70 -11.42
CA LEU A 128 -1.99 10.91 -11.30
C LEU A 128 -1.13 10.99 -12.57
N THR A 129 -1.72 10.69 -13.73
CA THR A 129 -0.99 10.59 -15.01
C THR A 129 -0.55 11.95 -15.57
N SER A 130 -1.24 13.03 -15.21
CA SER A 130 -0.80 14.40 -15.56
C SER A 130 0.39 14.91 -14.73
N GLY A 131 0.81 14.19 -13.68
CA GLY A 131 1.86 14.61 -12.76
C GLY A 131 1.41 15.62 -11.70
N LEU A 132 0.13 16.01 -11.67
CA LEU A 132 -0.41 16.91 -10.64
C LEU A 132 -0.29 16.29 -9.23
N ALA A 133 -0.52 14.97 -9.10
CA ALA A 133 -0.33 14.26 -7.84
C ALA A 133 1.13 14.35 -7.34
N LEU A 134 2.10 14.14 -8.24
CA LEU A 134 3.53 14.25 -7.91
C LEU A 134 3.89 15.69 -7.51
N SER A 135 3.44 16.68 -8.28
CA SER A 135 3.68 18.10 -7.98
C SER A 135 3.18 18.46 -6.57
N LYS A 136 1.96 18.03 -6.23
CA LYS A 136 1.40 18.25 -4.88
C LYS A 136 2.18 17.50 -3.80
N MET A 137 2.66 16.29 -4.07
CA MET A 137 3.53 15.56 -3.14
C MET A 137 4.83 16.32 -2.87
N LYS A 138 5.45 16.91 -3.90
CA LYS A 138 6.66 17.75 -3.73
C LYS A 138 6.40 18.96 -2.83
N GLU A 139 5.25 19.61 -2.99
CA GLU A 139 4.83 20.69 -2.07
C GLU A 139 4.70 20.19 -0.63
N ILE A 140 4.09 19.02 -0.42
CA ILE A 140 3.94 18.40 0.91
C ILE A 140 5.31 18.08 1.52
N ILE A 141 6.23 17.48 0.75
CA ILE A 141 7.58 17.15 1.20
C ILE A 141 8.32 18.43 1.63
N LYS A 142 8.28 19.48 0.81
CA LYS A 142 8.89 20.78 1.13
C LYS A 142 8.30 21.39 2.40
N ALA A 143 6.98 21.36 2.55
CA ALA A 143 6.29 21.90 3.72
C ALA A 143 6.65 21.16 5.03
N GLN A 144 7.06 19.90 4.94
CA GLN A 144 7.54 19.09 6.06
C GLN A 144 9.07 19.18 6.27
N GLY A 145 9.77 20.03 5.52
CA GLY A 145 11.22 20.23 5.63
C GLY A 145 12.08 19.19 4.92
N GLY A 146 11.49 18.36 4.04
CA GLY A 146 12.23 17.42 3.20
C GLY A 146 12.68 18.04 1.87
N ASP A 147 13.50 17.29 1.12
CA ASP A 147 13.91 17.68 -0.24
C ASP A 147 12.79 17.36 -1.26
N PRO A 148 12.13 18.36 -1.87
CA PRO A 148 11.08 18.12 -2.86
C PRO A 148 11.57 17.50 -4.18
N ASN A 149 12.89 17.44 -4.40
CA ASN A 149 13.47 16.85 -5.60
C ASN A 149 13.90 15.39 -5.41
N VAL A 150 13.71 14.82 -4.22
CA VAL A 150 13.96 13.40 -3.96
C VAL A 150 13.17 12.53 -4.95
N LYS A 151 13.85 11.57 -5.55
CA LYS A 151 13.26 10.62 -6.50
C LYS A 151 13.23 9.23 -5.89
N SER A 152 12.37 8.37 -6.44
CA SER A 152 12.33 6.96 -6.05
C SER A 152 13.70 6.26 -6.17
N GLN A 153 14.50 6.60 -7.18
CA GLN A 153 15.83 6.02 -7.38
C GLN A 153 16.83 6.35 -6.25
N ASP A 154 16.68 7.51 -5.60
CA ASP A 154 17.59 7.98 -4.53
C ASP A 154 17.36 7.21 -3.22
N LEU A 155 16.20 6.55 -3.11
CA LEU A 155 15.83 5.72 -1.96
C LEU A 155 16.44 4.33 -2.08
N LEU A 156 17.53 4.11 -1.33
CA LEU A 156 18.28 2.86 -1.32
C LEU A 156 18.00 2.04 -0.06
N PRO A 157 17.70 0.73 -0.20
CA PRO A 157 17.55 -0.15 0.94
C PRO A 157 18.89 -0.43 1.63
N GLY A 158 18.85 -1.21 2.72
CA GLY A 158 20.02 -1.48 3.56
C GLY A 158 21.16 -2.17 2.81
N LYS A 159 22.40 -1.86 3.21
CA LYS A 159 23.62 -2.35 2.52
C LYS A 159 23.76 -3.86 2.48
N TYR A 160 23.25 -4.56 3.50
CA TYR A 160 23.33 -6.01 3.57
C TYR A 160 22.04 -6.61 3.03
N SER A 161 22.17 -7.57 2.14
CA SER A 161 21.04 -8.23 1.52
C SER A 161 21.17 -9.75 1.51
N PHE A 162 20.03 -10.42 1.52
CA PHE A 162 19.93 -11.87 1.38
C PHE A 162 18.83 -12.22 0.40
N VAL A 163 19.13 -13.07 -0.56
CA VAL A 163 18.21 -13.45 -1.64
C VAL A 163 17.62 -14.82 -1.35
N VAL A 164 16.29 -14.88 -1.24
CA VAL A 164 15.54 -16.12 -1.12
C VAL A 164 15.21 -16.64 -2.52
N ARG A 165 15.75 -17.82 -2.85
CA ARG A 165 15.56 -18.47 -4.15
C ARG A 165 14.60 -19.65 -4.07
N ALA A 166 13.90 -19.90 -5.17
CA ALA A 166 13.03 -21.06 -5.33
C ALA A 166 13.82 -22.36 -5.36
N LYS A 167 13.40 -23.37 -4.59
CA LYS A 167 14.01 -24.71 -4.62
C LYS A 167 13.49 -25.56 -5.78
N ASN A 168 12.24 -25.34 -6.17
CA ASN A 168 11.53 -26.08 -7.22
C ASN A 168 10.80 -25.08 -8.13
N LYS A 169 10.50 -25.51 -9.35
CA LYS A 169 9.58 -24.78 -10.24
C LYS A 169 8.16 -24.82 -9.69
N GLY A 170 7.37 -23.79 -9.94
CA GLY A 170 5.99 -23.71 -9.46
C GLY A 170 5.39 -22.31 -9.58
N LYS A 171 4.42 -22.01 -8.72
CA LYS A 171 3.80 -20.69 -8.58
C LYS A 171 3.56 -20.41 -7.10
N ILE A 172 3.57 -19.16 -6.69
CA ILE A 172 3.19 -18.82 -5.31
C ILE A 172 1.69 -19.00 -5.17
N GLU A 173 1.26 -19.95 -4.33
CA GLU A 173 -0.15 -20.15 -3.97
C GLU A 173 -0.63 -19.08 -3.00
N SER A 174 0.20 -18.74 -2.00
CA SER A 174 -0.17 -17.76 -0.97
C SER A 174 1.04 -17.21 -0.22
N PHE A 175 0.90 -16.00 0.32
CA PHE A 175 1.84 -15.39 1.26
C PHE A 175 1.33 -15.43 2.69
N ASN A 176 2.23 -15.69 3.64
CA ASN A 176 1.98 -15.47 5.05
C ASN A 176 2.44 -14.07 5.46
N ILE A 177 1.54 -13.09 5.35
CA ILE A 177 1.83 -11.67 5.65
C ILE A 177 2.30 -11.46 7.10
N ARG A 178 1.83 -12.30 8.04
CA ARG A 178 2.28 -12.24 9.44
C ARG A 178 3.76 -12.63 9.56
N ASN A 179 4.17 -13.69 8.86
CA ASN A 179 5.56 -14.12 8.83
C ASN A 179 6.44 -13.10 8.09
N ILE A 180 5.99 -12.56 6.96
CA ILE A 180 6.68 -11.46 6.25
C ILE A 180 6.90 -10.27 7.20
N SER A 181 5.87 -9.87 7.94
CA SER A 181 5.96 -8.77 8.91
C SER A 181 6.88 -9.11 10.10
N ALA A 182 6.95 -10.38 10.50
CA ALA A 182 7.86 -10.83 11.55
C ALA A 182 9.32 -10.79 11.08
N ILE A 183 9.61 -11.34 9.90
CA ILE A 183 10.96 -11.29 9.30
C ILE A 183 11.39 -9.84 9.05
N ALA A 184 10.51 -8.97 8.54
CA ALA A 184 10.82 -7.55 8.36
C ALA A 184 11.20 -6.87 9.69
N ARG A 185 10.55 -7.23 10.80
CA ARG A 185 10.90 -6.74 12.13
C ARG A 185 12.24 -7.26 12.62
N ILE A 186 12.55 -8.54 12.40
CA ILE A 186 13.86 -9.13 12.72
C ILE A 186 14.97 -8.40 11.93
N LEU A 187 14.72 -8.08 10.65
CA LEU A 187 15.63 -7.27 9.83
C LEU A 187 15.85 -5.85 10.40
N GLY A 188 14.95 -5.36 11.25
CA GLY A 188 15.06 -4.07 11.95
C GLY A 188 13.98 -3.04 11.57
N SER A 189 13.06 -3.39 10.66
CA SER A 189 11.93 -2.53 10.29
C SER A 189 10.93 -2.40 11.45
N PRO A 190 10.29 -1.24 11.69
CA PRO A 190 10.40 0.02 10.96
C PRO A 190 11.39 1.02 11.59
N LYS A 191 12.18 0.60 12.60
CA LYS A 191 13.15 1.47 13.27
C LYS A 191 14.32 1.79 12.34
N ILE A 192 14.91 0.76 11.73
CA ILE A 192 15.90 0.91 10.66
C ILE A 192 15.13 1.11 9.35
N LYS A 193 15.07 2.35 8.86
CA LYS A 193 14.22 2.72 7.71
C LYS A 193 14.58 1.99 6.42
N THR A 194 15.85 1.68 6.24
CA THR A 194 16.37 0.96 5.07
C THR A 194 16.20 -0.57 5.19
N ALA A 195 15.73 -1.09 6.33
CA ALA A 195 15.50 -2.52 6.50
C ALA A 195 14.10 -2.92 6.00
N GLY A 196 14.00 -4.10 5.40
CA GLY A 196 12.75 -4.55 4.81
C GLY A 196 12.89 -5.79 3.91
N ILE A 197 11.79 -6.15 3.27
CA ILE A 197 11.69 -7.27 2.33
C ILE A 197 11.14 -6.71 1.02
N TYR A 198 11.75 -7.09 -0.10
CA TYR A 198 11.22 -6.84 -1.43
C TYR A 198 10.75 -8.16 -2.06
N LEU A 199 9.50 -8.22 -2.51
CA LEU A 199 8.89 -9.38 -3.16
C LEU A 199 9.16 -9.34 -4.67
N ASN A 200 10.17 -10.09 -5.09
CA ASN A 200 10.52 -10.24 -6.50
C ASN A 200 9.44 -11.02 -7.27
N LYS A 201 8.69 -11.89 -6.58
CA LYS A 201 7.55 -12.63 -7.14
C LYS A 201 6.26 -12.32 -6.40
N LYS A 202 5.15 -12.29 -7.13
CA LYS A 202 3.77 -12.13 -6.61
C LYS A 202 2.97 -13.42 -6.79
N ILE A 203 1.77 -13.49 -6.19
CA ILE A 203 0.88 -14.64 -6.34
C ILE A 203 0.56 -14.88 -7.83
N GLY A 204 0.60 -16.14 -8.26
CA GLY A 204 0.26 -16.53 -9.63
C GLY A 204 1.38 -16.34 -10.67
N GLU A 205 2.44 -15.60 -10.36
CA GLU A 205 3.62 -15.48 -11.24
C GLU A 205 4.36 -16.83 -11.31
N PRO A 206 4.79 -17.27 -12.52
CA PRO A 206 5.58 -18.50 -12.68
C PRO A 206 6.95 -18.34 -12.04
N ILE A 207 7.44 -19.44 -11.45
CA ILE A 207 8.73 -19.53 -10.78
C ILE A 207 9.50 -20.71 -11.36
N GLU A 208 10.74 -20.45 -11.77
CA GLU A 208 11.72 -21.49 -12.10
C GLU A 208 12.62 -21.84 -10.92
N LYS A 209 13.22 -23.03 -10.96
CA LYS A 209 14.20 -23.46 -9.94
C LYS A 209 15.38 -22.47 -9.91
N GLY A 210 15.72 -21.97 -8.73
CA GLY A 210 16.80 -21.01 -8.51
C GLY A 210 16.39 -19.54 -8.72
N GLU A 211 15.17 -19.26 -9.18
CA GLU A 211 14.68 -17.91 -9.39
C GLU A 211 14.49 -17.16 -8.05
N VAL A 212 14.66 -15.84 -8.06
CA VAL A 212 14.53 -15.00 -6.88
C VAL A 212 13.05 -14.80 -6.54
N ILE A 213 12.66 -15.15 -5.32
CA ILE A 213 11.29 -14.99 -4.82
C ILE A 213 11.18 -13.69 -4.03
N CYS A 214 12.12 -13.44 -3.12
CA CYS A 214 12.19 -12.18 -2.38
C CYS A 214 13.62 -11.88 -1.94
N THR A 215 13.87 -10.61 -1.63
CA THR A 215 15.16 -10.09 -1.20
C THR A 215 15.00 -9.38 0.13
N PHE A 216 15.82 -9.75 1.12
CA PHE A 216 15.87 -9.09 2.42
C PHE A 216 16.92 -7.99 2.38
N TYR A 217 16.66 -6.91 3.10
CA TYR A 217 17.57 -5.79 3.25
C TYR A 217 17.68 -5.37 4.71
N THR A 218 18.89 -5.02 5.15
CA THR A 218 19.16 -4.47 6.49
C THR A 218 20.48 -3.71 6.54
N GLN A 219 20.70 -2.97 7.63
CA GLN A 219 21.99 -2.33 7.96
C GLN A 219 22.85 -3.19 8.89
N ASN A 220 22.31 -4.28 9.44
CA ASN A 220 22.98 -5.11 10.44
C ASN A 220 23.09 -6.57 9.97
N MET A 221 24.33 -7.07 9.82
CA MET A 221 24.61 -8.46 9.46
C MET A 221 24.03 -9.49 10.45
N TYR A 222 23.97 -9.16 11.74
CA TYR A 222 23.38 -10.04 12.75
C TYR A 222 21.88 -10.24 12.48
N ASN A 223 21.14 -9.15 12.25
CA ASN A 223 19.72 -9.21 11.90
C ASN A 223 19.48 -10.01 10.61
N LEU A 224 20.38 -9.88 9.63
CA LEU A 224 20.27 -10.65 8.37
C LEU A 224 20.42 -12.15 8.62
N LYS A 225 21.40 -12.54 9.47
CA LYS A 225 21.61 -13.93 9.87
C LYS A 225 20.40 -14.48 10.62
N GLU A 226 19.90 -13.76 11.62
CA GLU A 226 18.72 -14.16 12.39
C GLU A 226 17.47 -14.31 11.52
N ALA A 227 17.25 -13.36 10.59
CA ALA A 227 16.16 -13.41 9.63
C ALA A 227 16.25 -14.65 8.72
N LYS A 228 17.46 -15.00 8.26
CA LYS A 228 17.69 -16.20 7.45
C LYS A 228 17.40 -17.48 8.24
N ASP A 229 17.92 -17.59 9.45
CA ASP A 229 17.75 -18.79 10.29
C ASP A 229 16.26 -19.00 10.67
N SER A 230 15.53 -17.90 10.86
CA SER A 230 14.10 -17.90 11.17
C SER A 230 13.20 -18.40 10.04
N LEU A 231 13.66 -18.47 8.79
CA LEU A 231 12.83 -18.91 7.64
C LEU A 231 12.33 -20.36 7.77
N SER A 232 13.07 -21.19 8.51
CA SER A 232 12.68 -22.57 8.81
C SER A 232 11.36 -22.64 9.59
N ASN A 233 11.18 -21.73 10.55
CA ASN A 233 10.01 -21.66 11.43
C ASN A 233 8.95 -20.66 10.94
N LEU A 234 9.36 -19.68 10.13
CA LEU A 234 8.52 -18.61 9.61
C LEU A 234 8.51 -18.64 8.07
N PRO A 235 7.91 -19.66 7.43
CA PRO A 235 7.81 -19.71 5.98
C PRO A 235 7.01 -18.51 5.46
N LEU A 236 7.55 -17.83 4.45
CA LEU A 236 6.96 -16.60 3.91
C LEU A 236 5.83 -16.86 2.92
N PHE A 237 5.88 -17.98 2.20
CA PHE A 237 4.96 -18.33 1.13
C PHE A 237 4.81 -19.84 1.03
N LYS A 238 3.76 -20.25 0.29
CA LYS A 238 3.56 -21.63 -0.17
C LYS A 238 3.66 -21.65 -1.69
N LEU A 239 4.46 -22.59 -2.21
CA LEU A 239 4.56 -22.91 -3.65
C LEU A 239 3.56 -24.01 -4.02
#